data_AF-A0AAV1B7I7-F1
#
_entry.id   AF-A0AAV1B7I7-F1
#
_cell.length_a   1.000
_cell.length_b   1.000
_cell.length_c   1.000
_cell.angle_alpha   90.00
_cell.angle_beta   90.00
_cell.angle_gamma   90.00
#
_symmetry.space_group_name_H-M   'P 1'
#
loop_
_entity.id
_entity.type
_entity.pdbx_description
1 polymer ?
#
loop_
_entity_poly.entity_id
_entity_poly.type
_entity_poly.pdbx_seq_one_letter_code
_entity_poly.pdbx_strand_id
1 'polypeptide(L)'
;MANATLEDVPSVDFMTELLRCLKCSSKPDKRLILVGPPGSGKGTQSPIIKDEYCLCHLATGDMLRAAVVAKTPLGIKAKEAMEEGELVSDDLVVGIIDEAIKKTIMSERTYHTNFSPPKAPGVDDVTGQPLIQRKDDTAAVLKSRLEAFHKQTEPVEKLLSQ
;
A
#
# COMPACT_ATOMS: atom_id res chain seq x y z
N MET A 1 -17.19 -6.29 -21.00
CA MET A 1 -17.24 -6.13 -19.53
C MET A 1 -18.70 -6.27 -19.13
N ALA A 2 -19.04 -7.20 -18.23
CA ALA A 2 -20.42 -7.42 -17.84
C ALA A 2 -20.96 -6.16 -17.18
N ASN A 3 -22.04 -5.62 -17.74
CA ASN A 3 -22.71 -4.43 -17.21
C ASN A 3 -23.57 -4.91 -16.04
N ALA A 4 -22.98 -5.03 -14.84
CA ALA A 4 -23.72 -5.44 -13.66
C ALA A 4 -24.80 -4.39 -13.37
N THR A 5 -26.06 -4.79 -13.46
CA THR A 5 -27.21 -3.93 -13.15
C THR A 5 -27.50 -3.99 -11.65
N LEU A 6 -27.98 -2.89 -11.06
CA LEU A 6 -28.27 -2.82 -9.62
C LEU A 6 -29.30 -3.88 -9.18
N GLU A 7 -30.13 -4.32 -10.11
CA GLU A 7 -31.14 -5.38 -9.95
C GLU A 7 -30.52 -6.75 -9.61
N ASP A 8 -29.26 -6.98 -10.00
CA ASP A 8 -28.55 -8.25 -9.74
C ASP A 8 -27.87 -8.29 -8.37
N VAL A 9 -27.86 -7.18 -7.63
CA VAL A 9 -27.17 -7.07 -6.34
C VAL A 9 -28.12 -7.52 -5.22
N PRO A 10 -27.75 -8.52 -4.41
CA PRO A 10 -28.57 -8.93 -3.27
C PRO A 10 -28.85 -7.76 -2.33
N SER A 11 -30.09 -7.63 -1.85
CA SER A 11 -30.50 -6.50 -1.00
C SER A 11 -29.65 -6.35 0.26
N VAL A 12 -29.11 -7.46 0.79
CA VAL A 12 -28.22 -7.45 1.96
C VAL A 12 -26.89 -6.76 1.64
N ASP A 13 -26.29 -7.05 0.48
CA ASP A 13 -25.03 -6.47 0.04
C ASP A 13 -25.20 -4.99 -0.28
N PHE A 14 -26.31 -4.64 -0.94
CA PHE A 14 -26.68 -3.26 -1.21
C PHE A 14 -26.86 -2.45 0.08
N MET A 15 -27.62 -2.98 1.05
CA MET A 15 -27.82 -2.32 2.35
C MET A 15 -26.52 -2.21 3.15
N THR A 16 -25.63 -3.21 3.04
CA THR A 16 -24.30 -3.17 3.67
C THR A 16 -23.45 -2.04 3.09
N GLU A 17 -23.44 -1.90 1.78
CA GLU A 17 -22.69 -0.85 1.10
C GLU A 17 -23.29 0.55 1.36
N LEU A 18 -24.63 0.68 1.38
CA LEU A 18 -25.30 1.92 1.78
C LEU A 18 -24.92 2.34 3.20
N LEU A 19 -24.94 1.40 4.15
CA LEU A 19 -24.52 1.66 5.53
C LEU A 19 -23.05 2.07 5.60
N ARG A 20 -22.18 1.48 4.77
CA ARG A 20 -20.77 1.88 4.65
C ARG A 20 -20.66 3.32 4.15
N CYS A 21 -21.34 3.67 3.06
CA CYS A 21 -21.36 5.02 2.48
C CYS A 21 -21.86 6.07 3.49
N LEU A 22 -22.95 5.80 4.19
CA LEU A 22 -23.49 6.69 5.23
C LEU A 22 -22.48 6.90 6.37
N LYS A 23 -21.84 5.82 6.85
CA LYS A 23 -20.78 5.91 7.86
C LYS A 23 -19.58 6.71 7.38
N CYS A 24 -19.24 6.63 6.09
CA CYS A 24 -18.12 7.36 5.51
C CYS A 24 -18.44 8.85 5.32
N SER A 25 -19.66 9.20 4.92
CA SER A 25 -20.07 10.58 4.61
C SER A 25 -19.98 11.53 5.80
N SER A 26 -20.08 11.02 7.03
CA SER A 26 -19.99 11.82 8.26
C SER A 26 -18.55 11.99 8.76
N LYS A 27 -17.57 11.35 8.13
CA LYS A 27 -16.17 11.41 8.59
C LYS A 27 -15.48 12.66 8.04
N PRO A 28 -14.59 13.28 8.83
CA PRO A 28 -13.86 14.46 8.36
C PRO A 28 -12.88 14.07 7.26
N ASP A 29 -12.75 14.92 6.26
CA ASP A 29 -11.70 14.81 5.25
C ASP A 29 -10.32 14.91 5.91
N LYS A 30 -9.42 14.00 5.55
CA LYS A 30 -8.04 13.98 6.05
C LYS A 30 -7.06 13.71 4.90
N ARG A 31 -5.91 14.38 4.96
CA ARG A 31 -4.74 14.10 4.13
C ARG A 31 -3.60 13.73 5.06
N LEU A 32 -3.28 12.44 5.10
CA LEU A 32 -2.31 11.87 6.04
C LEU A 32 -1.11 11.35 5.27
N ILE A 33 0.08 11.64 5.78
CA ILE A 33 1.34 11.05 5.31
C ILE A 33 1.88 10.19 6.46
N LEU A 34 2.07 8.90 6.22
CA LEU A 34 2.70 8.00 7.19
C LEU A 34 4.20 7.86 6.85
N VAL A 35 5.04 8.47 7.67
CA VAL A 35 6.51 8.42 7.54
C VAL A 35 7.10 7.51 8.61
N GLY A 36 8.17 6.79 8.28
CA GLY A 36 8.93 5.98 9.23
C GLY A 36 9.78 4.90 8.53
N PRO A 37 10.72 4.26 9.24
CA PRO A 37 11.65 3.30 8.66
C PRO A 37 10.95 2.02 8.16
N PRO A 38 11.58 1.21 7.29
CA PRO A 38 11.06 -0.10 6.92
C PRO A 38 10.77 -0.96 8.18
N GLY A 39 9.66 -1.68 8.19
CA GLY A 39 9.23 -2.48 9.35
C GLY A 39 8.49 -1.71 10.45
N SER A 40 8.36 -0.38 10.37
CA SER A 40 7.65 0.43 11.40
C SER A 40 6.12 0.23 11.49
N GLY A 41 5.54 -0.69 10.72
CA GLY A 41 4.09 -0.98 10.75
C GLY A 41 3.22 -0.13 9.83
N LYS A 42 3.79 0.73 8.96
CA LYS A 42 3.01 1.54 7.98
C LYS A 42 2.03 0.72 7.15
N GLY A 43 2.46 -0.43 6.61
CA GLY A 43 1.61 -1.32 5.82
C GLY A 43 0.48 -1.98 6.61
N THR A 44 0.60 -2.03 7.94
CA THR A 44 -0.45 -2.53 8.84
C THR A 44 -1.42 -1.43 9.23
N GLN A 45 -0.91 -0.24 9.56
CA GLN A 45 -1.73 0.88 10.04
C GLN A 45 -2.49 1.59 8.91
N SER A 46 -1.88 1.71 7.72
CA SER A 46 -2.49 2.48 6.63
C SER A 46 -3.82 1.90 6.15
N PRO A 47 -3.98 0.58 5.95
CA PRO A 47 -5.29 0.00 5.61
C PRO A 47 -6.34 0.20 6.69
N ILE A 48 -5.96 0.11 7.97
CA ILE A 48 -6.86 0.34 9.11
C ILE A 48 -7.37 1.78 9.08
N ILE A 49 -6.47 2.75 8.98
CA ILE A 49 -6.82 4.19 8.89
C ILE A 49 -7.66 4.46 7.64
N LYS A 50 -7.33 3.84 6.52
CA LYS A 50 -8.08 3.94 5.26
C LYS A 50 -9.53 3.48 5.45
N ASP A 51 -9.77 2.33 6.07
CA ASP A 51 -11.12 1.82 6.31
C ASP A 51 -11.85 2.62 7.41
N GLU A 52 -11.13 3.01 8.47
CA GLU A 52 -11.67 3.80 9.58
C GLU A 52 -12.04 5.21 9.19
N TYR A 53 -11.34 5.85 8.24
CA TYR A 53 -11.63 7.21 7.78
C TYR A 53 -12.17 7.28 6.35
N CYS A 54 -12.38 6.12 5.71
CA CYS A 54 -12.81 6.01 4.32
C CYS A 54 -11.95 6.81 3.33
N LEU A 55 -10.62 6.79 3.55
CA LEU A 55 -9.66 7.56 2.77
C LEU A 55 -9.16 6.78 1.56
N CYS A 56 -8.55 7.47 0.60
CA CYS A 56 -7.75 6.84 -0.44
C CYS A 56 -6.38 6.45 0.13
N HIS A 57 -5.96 5.20 -0.08
CA HIS A 57 -4.64 4.73 0.32
C HIS A 57 -3.70 4.72 -0.88
N LEU A 58 -2.70 5.60 -0.86
CA LEU A 58 -1.65 5.68 -1.86
C LEU A 58 -0.34 5.11 -1.28
N ALA A 59 -0.05 3.84 -1.58
CA ALA A 59 1.18 3.17 -1.18
C ALA A 59 2.17 3.13 -2.35
N THR A 60 3.13 4.06 -2.39
CA THR A 60 4.13 4.14 -3.47
C THR A 60 4.90 2.84 -3.66
N GLY A 61 5.25 2.15 -2.56
CA GLY A 61 5.89 0.84 -2.61
C GLY A 61 5.05 -0.22 -3.32
N ASP A 62 3.74 -0.28 -3.07
CA ASP A 62 2.85 -1.27 -3.71
C ASP A 62 2.68 -0.96 -5.20
N MET A 63 2.55 0.33 -5.54
CA MET A 63 2.44 0.78 -6.93
C MET A 63 3.72 0.47 -7.73
N LEU A 64 4.89 0.69 -7.14
CA LEU A 64 6.17 0.32 -7.74
C LEU A 64 6.28 -1.20 -7.95
N ARG A 65 5.89 -2.02 -6.96
CA ARG A 65 5.89 -3.49 -7.11
C ARG A 65 4.92 -3.95 -8.19
N ALA A 66 3.72 -3.38 -8.26
CA ALA A 66 2.77 -3.66 -9.32
C ALA A 66 3.35 -3.31 -10.71
N ALA A 67 4.02 -2.16 -10.83
CA ALA A 67 4.70 -1.76 -12.06
C ALA A 67 5.84 -2.71 -12.46
N VAL A 68 6.60 -3.23 -11.49
CA VAL A 68 7.64 -4.26 -11.69
C VAL A 68 7.04 -5.57 -12.19
N VAL A 69 5.95 -6.04 -11.58
CA VAL A 69 5.23 -7.26 -12.00
C VAL A 69 4.67 -7.10 -13.42
N ALA A 70 4.10 -5.94 -13.72
CA ALA A 70 3.58 -5.60 -15.04
C ALA A 70 4.69 -5.34 -16.09
N LYS A 71 5.97 -5.35 -15.70
CA LYS A 71 7.14 -5.10 -16.57
C LYS A 71 7.03 -3.80 -17.37
N THR A 72 6.44 -2.77 -16.78
CA THR A 72 6.38 -1.44 -17.39
C THR A 72 7.79 -0.85 -17.52
N PRO A 73 8.02 0.12 -18.43
CA PRO A 73 9.31 0.80 -18.53
C PRO A 73 9.77 1.44 -17.20
N LEU A 74 8.81 1.99 -16.43
CA LEU A 74 9.04 2.52 -15.08
C LEU A 74 9.37 1.40 -14.10
N GLY A 75 8.63 0.29 -14.15
CA GLY A 75 8.83 -0.88 -13.29
C GLY A 75 10.19 -1.55 -13.46
N ILE A 76 10.75 -1.60 -14.67
CA ILE A 76 12.09 -2.15 -14.89
C ILE A 76 13.15 -1.29 -14.19
N LYS A 77 13.09 0.03 -14.33
CA LYS A 77 14.00 0.96 -13.64
C LYS A 77 13.82 0.92 -12.12
N ALA A 78 12.57 0.84 -11.66
CA ALA A 78 12.26 0.75 -10.24
C ALA A 78 12.80 -0.55 -9.62
N LYS A 79 12.78 -1.66 -10.37
CA LYS A 79 13.23 -2.96 -9.88
C LYS A 79 14.68 -2.93 -9.40
N GLU A 80 15.58 -2.32 -10.17
CA GLU A 80 17.01 -2.24 -9.85
C GLU A 80 17.23 -1.50 -8.51
N ALA A 81 16.68 -0.31 -8.37
CA ALA A 81 16.77 0.47 -7.13
C ALA A 81 16.16 -0.26 -5.92
N MET A 82 15.03 -0.95 -6.12
CA MET A 82 14.35 -1.69 -5.05
C MET A 82 15.12 -2.92 -4.57
N GLU A 83 15.77 -3.65 -5.48
CA GLU A 83 16.60 -4.81 -5.14
C GLU A 83 17.90 -4.39 -4.42
N GLU A 84 18.41 -3.17 -4.68
CA GLU A 84 19.56 -2.58 -3.98
C GLU A 84 19.20 -1.94 -2.62
N GLY A 85 17.91 -1.67 -2.39
CA GLY A 85 17.43 -1.01 -1.17
C GLY A 85 17.56 0.51 -1.18
N GLU A 86 17.75 1.09 -2.37
CA GLU A 86 17.86 2.53 -2.60
C GLU A 86 16.49 3.17 -2.85
N LEU A 87 16.45 4.50 -2.74
CA LEU A 87 15.27 5.27 -3.12
C LEU A 87 15.19 5.37 -4.65
N VAL A 88 13.99 5.15 -5.18
CA VAL A 88 13.69 5.42 -6.59
C VAL A 88 13.73 6.93 -6.84
N SER A 89 14.15 7.35 -8.03
CA SER A 89 14.24 8.78 -8.39
C SER A 89 12.89 9.48 -8.33
N ASP A 90 12.88 10.76 -7.93
CA ASP A 90 11.68 11.58 -7.78
C ASP A 90 10.78 11.57 -9.03
N ASP A 91 11.36 11.65 -10.23
CA ASP A 91 10.61 11.62 -11.50
C ASP A 91 9.75 10.35 -11.66
N LEU A 92 10.27 9.20 -11.19
CA LEU A 92 9.54 7.93 -11.22
C LEU A 92 8.38 7.93 -10.21
N VAL A 93 8.64 8.47 -9.01
CA VAL A 93 7.62 8.56 -7.94
C VAL A 93 6.49 9.48 -8.36
N VAL A 94 6.81 10.67 -8.88
CA VAL A 94 5.82 11.64 -9.36
C VAL A 94 4.99 11.05 -10.49
N GLY A 95 5.62 10.37 -11.46
CA GLY A 95 4.90 9.71 -12.55
C GLY A 95 3.89 8.68 -12.06
N ILE A 96 4.29 7.82 -11.10
CA ILE A 96 3.39 6.81 -10.53
C ILE A 96 2.27 7.45 -9.71
N ILE A 97 2.55 8.52 -8.96
CA ILE A 97 1.53 9.23 -8.18
C ILE A 97 0.51 9.90 -9.11
N ASP A 98 0.94 10.52 -10.22
CA ASP A 98 0.02 11.14 -11.18
C ASP A 98 -0.91 10.10 -11.83
N GLU A 99 -0.38 8.93 -12.20
CA GLU A 99 -1.20 7.80 -12.68
C GLU A 99 -2.16 7.29 -11.60
N ALA A 100 -1.71 7.22 -10.35
CA ALA A 100 -2.47 6.71 -9.23
C ALA A 100 -3.61 7.62 -8.79
N ILE A 101 -3.42 8.94 -8.80
CA ILE A 101 -4.48 9.90 -8.47
C ILE A 101 -5.66 9.76 -9.44
N LYS A 102 -5.40 9.37 -10.70
CA LYS A 102 -6.43 9.16 -11.73
C LYS A 102 -7.16 7.82 -11.60
N LYS A 103 -6.69 6.89 -10.76
CA LYS A 103 -7.20 5.52 -10.67
C LYS A 103 -7.55 5.14 -9.23
N THR A 104 -8.70 4.51 -9.00
CA THR A 104 -8.99 3.89 -7.70
C THR A 104 -8.14 2.63 -7.54
N ILE A 105 -7.23 2.62 -6.55
CA ILE A 105 -6.30 1.51 -6.31
C ILE A 105 -6.77 0.66 -5.12
N MET A 106 -6.64 -0.66 -5.27
CA MET A 106 -6.84 -1.60 -4.16
C MET A 106 -5.54 -1.80 -3.37
N SER A 107 -5.67 -1.85 -2.05
CA SER A 107 -4.57 -2.10 -1.12
C SER A 107 -4.27 -3.59 -0.99
N GLU A 108 -3.00 -3.98 -1.00
CA GLU A 108 -2.55 -5.33 -0.64
C GLU A 108 -2.58 -5.53 0.89
N ARG A 109 -2.79 -6.77 1.35
CA ARG A 109 -2.76 -7.15 2.76
C ARG A 109 -1.35 -7.60 3.17
N THR A 110 -0.95 -7.30 4.40
CA THR A 110 0.36 -7.68 4.96
C THR A 110 0.17 -8.66 6.12
N TYR A 111 1.05 -9.66 6.19
CA TYR A 111 1.10 -10.67 7.25
C TYR A 111 2.50 -10.74 7.85
N HIS A 112 2.60 -11.23 9.08
CA HIS A 112 3.87 -11.51 9.73
C HIS A 112 3.81 -12.89 10.38
N THR A 113 4.81 -13.74 10.15
CA THR A 113 4.88 -15.12 10.64
C THR A 113 4.59 -15.27 12.14
N ASN A 114 5.15 -14.38 12.97
CA ASN A 114 4.95 -14.40 14.44
C ASN A 114 3.89 -13.42 14.95
N PHE A 115 3.95 -12.13 14.57
CA PHE A 115 3.17 -11.07 15.22
C PHE A 115 1.77 -10.84 14.61
N SER A 116 1.55 -11.29 13.39
CA SER A 116 0.26 -11.18 12.69
C SER A 116 0.14 -12.32 11.67
N PRO A 117 0.09 -13.57 12.15
CA PRO A 117 0.06 -14.74 11.26
C PRO A 117 -1.28 -14.81 10.52
N PRO A 118 -1.28 -15.33 9.27
CA PRO A 118 -2.53 -15.69 8.61
C PRO A 118 -3.22 -16.83 9.37
N LYS A 119 -4.55 -16.94 9.21
CA LYS A 119 -5.35 -18.03 9.81
C LYS A 119 -4.90 -19.40 9.32
N ALA A 120 -4.53 -19.49 8.04
CA ALA A 120 -3.94 -20.68 7.45
C ALA A 120 -2.52 -20.36 6.95
N PRO A 121 -1.51 -21.20 7.28
CA PRO A 121 -0.12 -20.93 6.92
C PRO A 121 0.07 -20.74 5.40
N GLY A 122 0.68 -19.62 5.02
CA GLY A 122 1.07 -19.34 3.63
C GLY A 122 -0.07 -18.93 2.68
N VAL A 123 -1.27 -18.63 3.18
CA VAL A 123 -2.40 -18.16 2.35
C VAL A 123 -3.06 -16.91 2.92
N ASP A 124 -3.58 -16.06 2.03
CA ASP A 124 -4.37 -14.87 2.39
C ASP A 124 -5.74 -15.26 2.94
N ASP A 125 -6.16 -14.64 4.05
CA ASP A 125 -7.37 -15.04 4.78
C ASP A 125 -8.69 -14.77 4.07
N VAL A 126 -8.66 -13.94 3.01
CA VAL A 126 -9.87 -13.50 2.31
C VAL A 126 -9.92 -14.08 0.91
N THR A 127 -8.81 -14.04 0.17
CA THR A 127 -8.74 -14.53 -1.22
C THR A 127 -8.31 -15.99 -1.32
N GLY A 128 -7.66 -16.53 -0.28
CA GLY A 128 -7.05 -17.86 -0.32
C GLY A 128 -5.82 -17.96 -1.22
N GLN A 129 -5.32 -16.84 -1.75
CA GLN A 129 -4.14 -16.84 -2.62
C GLN A 129 -2.85 -17.10 -1.82
N PRO A 130 -1.82 -17.73 -2.41
CA PRO A 130 -0.55 -17.95 -1.75
C PRO A 130 0.14 -16.65 -1.36
N LEU A 131 0.64 -16.58 -0.12
CA LEU A 131 1.47 -15.48 0.35
C LEU A 131 2.89 -15.60 -0.20
N ILE A 132 3.48 -14.46 -0.53
CA ILE A 132 4.86 -14.37 -1.00
C ILE A 132 5.70 -13.54 -0.04
N GLN A 133 6.95 -13.95 0.16
CA GLN A 133 7.97 -13.09 0.75
C GLN A 133 8.53 -12.18 -0.34
N ARG A 134 8.68 -10.88 -0.06
CA ARG A 134 9.20 -9.96 -1.06
C ARG A 134 10.70 -10.16 -1.24
N LYS A 135 11.20 -9.88 -2.45
CA LYS A 135 12.62 -10.03 -2.77
C LYS A 135 13.51 -9.06 -1.98
N ASP A 136 12.97 -7.89 -1.65
CA ASP A 136 13.63 -6.85 -0.85
C ASP A 136 13.56 -7.09 0.68
N ASP A 137 12.92 -8.18 1.13
CA ASP A 137 12.84 -8.57 2.55
C ASP A 137 14.05 -9.46 2.95
N THR A 138 15.27 -9.00 2.65
CA THR A 138 16.51 -9.65 3.10
C THR A 138 17.26 -8.77 4.11
N ALA A 139 18.03 -9.38 5.01
CA ALA A 139 18.75 -8.62 6.04
C ALA A 139 19.74 -7.59 5.44
N ALA A 140 20.38 -7.92 4.33
CA ALA A 140 21.28 -7.01 3.61
C ALA A 140 20.53 -5.80 3.05
N VAL A 141 19.43 -6.04 2.31
CA VAL A 141 18.62 -4.97 1.72
C VAL A 141 17.94 -4.12 2.80
N LEU A 142 17.47 -4.72 3.89
CA LEU A 142 16.90 -3.98 5.03
C LEU A 142 17.91 -3.02 5.66
N LYS A 143 19.19 -3.42 5.76
CA LYS A 143 20.25 -2.54 6.25
C LYS A 143 20.45 -1.35 5.31
N SER A 144 20.58 -1.58 4.00
CA SER A 144 20.68 -0.50 3.01
C SER A 144 19.48 0.45 3.08
N ARG A 145 18.27 -0.09 3.21
CA ARG A 145 17.03 0.72 3.31
C ARG A 145 16.97 1.56 4.58
N LEU A 146 17.47 1.05 5.70
CA LEU A 146 17.58 1.81 6.94
C LEU A 146 18.61 2.94 6.80
N GLU A 147 19.77 2.66 6.21
CA GLU A 147 20.79 3.68 5.93
C GLU A 147 20.25 4.78 4.99
N ALA A 148 19.55 4.39 3.92
CA ALA A 148 18.90 5.33 3.01
C ALA A 148 17.82 6.17 3.72
N PHE A 149 17.02 5.56 4.60
CA PHE A 149 16.01 6.27 5.41
C PHE A 149 16.65 7.34 6.30
N HIS A 150 17.68 6.99 7.08
CA HIS A 150 18.36 7.92 7.97
C HIS A 150 19.02 9.08 7.20
N LYS A 151 19.55 8.80 6.00
CA LYS A 151 20.21 9.80 5.16
C LYS A 151 19.22 10.75 4.48
N GLN A 152 18.13 10.22 3.92
CA GLN A 152 17.28 10.98 3.00
C GLN A 152 15.89 11.32 3.56
N THR A 153 15.31 10.45 4.40
CA THR A 153 13.91 10.60 4.87
C THR A 153 13.82 11.19 6.28
N GLU A 154 14.74 10.83 7.19
CA GLU A 154 14.75 11.35 8.57
C GLU A 154 14.82 12.90 8.66
N PRO A 155 15.58 13.62 7.80
CA PRO A 155 15.56 15.09 7.81
C PRO A 155 14.17 15.67 7.51
N VAL A 156 13.40 15.02 6.63
CA VAL A 156 12.03 15.44 6.29
C VAL A 156 11.07 15.14 7.43
N GLU A 157 11.22 13.98 8.09
CA GLU A 157 10.43 13.66 9.29
C GLU A 157 10.63 14.71 10.39
N LYS A 158 11.88 15.12 10.63
CA LYS A 158 12.21 16.18 11.60
C LYS A 158 11.66 17.55 11.23
N LEU A 159 11.45 17.82 9.94
CA LEU A 159 10.81 19.04 9.46
C LEU A 159 9.30 19.02 9.72
N LEU A 160 8.67 17.86 9.54
CA LEU A 160 7.21 17.68 9.71
C LEU A 160 6.76 17.62 11.16
N SER A 161 7.68 17.38 12.10
CA SER A 161 7.39 17.28 13.54
C SER A 161 7.58 18.58 14.33
N GLN A 162 7.95 19.67 13.66
CA GLN A 162 8.05 21.03 14.20
C GLN A 162 6.73 21.78 14.05
#